data_AF-K2BAN3-F1
#
_entry.id   AF-K2BAN3-F1
#
_cell.length_a   1.000
_cell.length_b   1.000
_cell.length_c   1.000
_cell.angle_alpha   90.00
_cell.angle_beta   90.00
_cell.angle_gamma   90.00
#
_symmetry.space_group_name_H-M   'P 1'
#
loop_
_entity.id
_entity.type
_entity.pdbx_description
1 polymer ?
#
loop_
_entity_poly.entity_id
_entity_poly.type
_entity_poly.pdbx_seq_one_letter_code
_entity_poly.pdbx_strand_id
1 'polypeptide(L)'
;MRKKYQYILFTLIIVIVYELYLIFSFKYIDIQKDSIIVSTQKEIAQRQKDLAQKKKYFDYVNSLAYKDKVIKTSQNKKNPWEEVVFVVTKEDADLYKKIDVEKQIYQQNEARSLTYNMSNWQKWVYYIFRVNLTD
;
A
#
# COMPACT_ATOMS: atom_id res chain seq x y z
N MET A 1 -60.40 24.05 23.27
CA MET A 1 -59.44 22.99 23.68
C MET A 1 -58.67 22.41 22.48
N ARG A 2 -57.90 23.19 21.70
CA ARG A 2 -57.25 22.66 20.47
C ARG A 2 -55.76 23.01 20.31
N LYS A 3 -55.37 24.27 20.54
CA LYS A 3 -53.99 24.70 20.28
C LYS A 3 -52.95 24.12 21.25
N LYS A 4 -53.26 24.03 22.55
CA LYS A 4 -52.31 23.51 23.58
C LYS A 4 -51.89 22.06 23.31
N TYR A 5 -52.83 21.20 22.94
CA TYR A 5 -52.53 19.80 22.59
C TYR A 5 -51.76 19.67 21.27
N GLN A 6 -51.99 20.56 20.30
CA GLN A 6 -51.21 20.62 19.06
C GLN A 6 -49.75 21.02 19.30
N TYR A 7 -49.49 21.97 20.21
CA TYR A 7 -48.12 22.32 20.58
C TYR A 7 -47.39 21.17 21.27
N ILE A 8 -48.05 20.47 22.19
CA ILE A 8 -47.47 19.29 22.87
C ILE A 8 -47.13 18.20 21.85
N LEU A 9 -48.03 17.95 20.90
CA LEU A 9 -47.83 16.94 19.86
C LEU A 9 -46.69 17.34 18.91
N PHE A 10 -46.57 18.61 18.56
CA PHE A 10 -45.46 19.13 17.76
C PHE A 10 -44.11 19.01 18.47
N THR A 11 -44.04 19.33 19.77
CA THR A 11 -42.82 19.13 20.56
C THR A 11 -42.43 17.66 20.65
N LEU A 12 -43.40 16.75 20.75
CA LEU A 12 -43.16 15.30 20.77
C LEU A 12 -42.58 14.82 19.44
N ILE A 13 -43.08 15.33 18.32
CA ILE A 13 -42.54 15.04 16.98
C ILE A 13 -41.09 15.53 16.86
N ILE A 14 -40.77 16.72 17.36
CA ILE A 14 -39.39 17.24 17.35
C ILE A 14 -38.46 16.31 18.14
N VAL A 15 -38.88 15.86 19.32
CA VAL A 15 -38.11 14.91 20.13
C VAL A 15 -37.90 13.61 19.38
N ILE A 16 -38.94 13.05 18.74
CA ILE A 16 -38.81 11.81 17.94
C ILE A 16 -37.82 11.99 16.78
N VAL A 17 -37.89 13.10 16.05
CA VAL A 17 -36.97 13.39 14.95
C VAL A 17 -35.53 13.54 15.45
N TYR A 18 -35.34 14.15 16.62
CA TYR A 18 -34.02 14.29 17.25
C TYR A 18 -33.43 12.95 17.67
N GLU A 19 -34.23 12.09 18.30
CA GLU A 19 -33.82 10.72 18.67
C GLU A 19 -33.43 9.90 17.43
N LEU A 20 -34.21 10.00 16.34
CA LEU A 20 -33.86 9.36 15.06
C LEU A 20 -32.51 9.85 14.53
N TYR A 21 -32.30 11.16 14.52
CA TYR A 21 -31.01 11.75 14.11
C TYR A 21 -29.83 11.19 14.91
N LEU A 22 -29.98 11.09 16.23
CA LEU A 22 -28.95 10.52 17.12
C LEU A 22 -28.63 9.07 16.74
N ILE A 23 -29.64 8.24 16.53
CA ILE A 23 -29.46 6.82 16.15
C ILE A 23 -28.72 6.71 14.81
N PHE A 24 -29.14 7.47 13.80
CA PHE A 24 -28.49 7.46 12.48
C PHE A 24 -27.05 7.94 12.56
N SER A 25 -26.79 9.03 13.29
CA SER A 25 -25.45 9.58 13.48
C SER A 25 -24.53 8.56 14.17
N PHE A 26 -24.98 7.93 15.27
CA PHE A 26 -24.19 6.92 15.97
C PHE A 26 -23.85 5.74 15.07
N LYS A 27 -24.86 5.20 14.37
CA LYS A 27 -24.67 4.05 13.50
C LYS A 27 -23.73 4.36 12.34
N TYR A 28 -23.75 5.58 11.81
CA TYR A 28 -22.84 6.02 10.77
C TYR A 28 -21.38 6.07 11.25
N ILE A 29 -21.10 6.60 12.46
CA ILE A 29 -19.71 6.66 12.94
C ILE A 29 -19.19 5.26 13.30
N ASP A 30 -20.04 4.37 13.79
CA ASP A 30 -19.65 2.98 14.09
C ASP A 30 -19.21 2.22 12.84
N ILE A 31 -19.96 2.34 11.74
CA ILE A 31 -19.58 1.72 10.46
C ILE A 31 -18.22 2.22 9.98
N GLN A 32 -17.95 3.53 10.11
CA GLN A 32 -16.64 4.08 9.74
C GLN A 32 -15.52 3.53 10.62
N LYS A 33 -15.74 3.48 11.94
CA LYS A 33 -14.75 2.94 12.89
C LYS A 33 -14.43 1.48 12.58
N ASP A 34 -15.44 0.64 12.36
CA ASP A 34 -15.24 -0.78 12.03
C ASP A 34 -14.44 -0.96 10.74
N SER A 35 -14.75 -0.19 9.70
CA SER A 35 -14.00 -0.25 8.44
C SER A 35 -12.53 0.15 8.62
N ILE A 36 -12.26 1.18 9.42
CA ILE A 36 -10.89 1.63 9.73
C ILE A 36 -10.16 0.57 10.55
N ILE A 37 -10.79 0.00 11.58
CA ILE A 37 -10.22 -1.06 12.40
C ILE A 37 -9.84 -2.27 11.55
N VAL A 38 -10.75 -2.73 10.68
CA VAL A 38 -10.50 -3.87 9.78
C VAL A 38 -9.36 -3.58 8.80
N SER A 39 -9.34 -2.38 8.20
CA SER A 39 -8.27 -1.99 7.27
C SER A 39 -6.91 -1.91 7.97
N THR A 40 -6.88 -1.36 9.19
CA THR A 40 -5.67 -1.22 10.01
C THR A 40 -5.14 -2.59 10.43
N GLN A 41 -6.03 -3.50 10.86
CA GLN A 41 -5.65 -4.88 11.19
C GLN A 41 -5.05 -5.62 9.99
N LYS A 42 -5.64 -5.44 8.80
CA LYS A 42 -5.12 -6.03 7.56
C LYS A 42 -3.72 -5.49 7.23
N GLU A 43 -3.51 -4.19 7.38
CA GLU A 43 -2.20 -3.55 7.15
C GLU A 43 -1.15 -4.06 8.14
N ILE A 44 -1.50 -4.17 9.43
CA ILE A 44 -0.60 -4.73 10.46
C ILE A 44 -0.20 -6.16 10.11
N ALA A 45 -1.17 -7.00 9.71
CA ALA A 45 -0.91 -8.39 9.33
C ALA A 45 0.01 -8.49 8.10
N GLN A 46 -0.15 -7.61 7.12
CA GLN A 46 0.74 -7.53 5.96
C GLN A 46 2.15 -7.10 6.36
N ARG A 47 2.28 -6.03 7.14
CA ARG A 47 3.58 -5.54 7.63
C ARG A 47 4.32 -6.59 8.46
N GLN A 48 3.61 -7.39 9.26
CA GLN A 48 4.21 -8.50 10.00
C GLN A 48 4.78 -9.58 9.07
N LYS A 49 4.07 -9.94 7.99
CA LYS A 49 4.57 -10.87 6.98
C LYS A 49 5.80 -10.34 6.27
N ASP A 50 5.78 -9.07 5.87
CA ASP A 50 6.93 -8.42 5.23
C ASP A 50 8.15 -8.35 6.14
N LEU A 51 7.95 -8.03 7.43
CA LEU A 51 9.01 -8.05 8.43
C LEU A 51 9.60 -9.45 8.59
N ALA A 52 8.76 -10.49 8.65
CA ALA A 52 9.23 -11.87 8.75
C ALA A 52 10.05 -12.29 7.51
N GLN A 53 9.62 -11.89 6.31
CA GLN A 53 10.36 -12.15 5.07
C GLN A 53 11.69 -11.39 5.03
N LYS A 54 11.68 -10.09 5.36
CA LYS A 54 12.88 -9.27 5.43
C LYS A 54 13.87 -9.79 6.47
N LYS A 55 13.38 -10.27 7.61
CA LYS A 55 14.22 -10.91 8.63
C LYS A 55 14.89 -12.17 8.10
N LYS A 56 14.14 -13.08 7.47
CA LYS A 56 14.71 -14.28 6.83
C LYS A 56 15.77 -13.95 5.78
N TYR A 57 15.50 -12.92 4.95
CA TYR A 57 16.47 -12.45 3.97
C TYR A 57 17.74 -11.90 4.63
N PHE A 58 17.59 -11.10 5.70
CA PHE A 58 18.72 -10.55 6.44
C PHE A 58 19.56 -11.64 7.11
N ASP A 59 18.91 -12.66 7.69
CA ASP A 59 19.58 -13.82 8.27
C ASP A 59 20.36 -14.60 7.19
N TYR A 60 19.76 -14.76 5.99
CA TYR A 60 20.44 -15.38 4.85
C TYR A 60 21.66 -14.58 4.39
N VAL A 61 21.53 -13.25 4.23
CA VAL A 61 22.65 -12.38 3.82
C VAL A 61 23.77 -12.36 4.86
N ASN A 62 23.43 -12.45 6.15
CA ASN A 62 24.43 -12.54 7.21
C ASN A 62 25.09 -13.92 7.35
N SER A 63 24.50 -14.95 6.76
CA SER A 63 25.03 -16.31 6.82
C SER A 63 26.43 -16.41 6.18
N LEU A 64 27.24 -17.33 6.70
CA LEU A 64 28.57 -17.61 6.16
C LEU A 64 28.48 -18.12 4.71
N ALA A 65 27.43 -18.87 4.36
CA ALA A 65 27.21 -19.38 3.01
C ALA A 65 26.99 -18.26 1.99
N TYR A 66 26.23 -17.22 2.34
CA TYR A 66 26.05 -16.07 1.46
C TYR A 66 27.34 -15.27 1.31
N LYS A 67 28.08 -15.04 2.41
CA LYS A 67 29.38 -14.37 2.36
C LYS A 67 30.38 -15.14 1.48
N ASP A 68 30.46 -16.46 1.62
CA ASP A 68 31.29 -17.33 0.79
C ASP A 68 30.87 -17.25 -0.70
N LYS A 69 29.56 -17.33 -0.99
CA LYS A 69 29.02 -17.15 -2.35
C LYS A 69 29.42 -15.79 -2.95
N VAL A 70 29.27 -14.70 -2.21
CA VAL A 70 29.64 -13.36 -2.67
C VAL A 70 31.15 -13.26 -2.90
N ILE A 71 31.97 -13.79 -2.01
CA ILE A 71 33.44 -13.79 -2.14
C ILE A 71 33.89 -14.59 -3.38
N LYS A 72 33.30 -15.78 -3.60
CA LYS A 72 33.54 -16.61 -4.78
C LYS A 72 33.13 -15.91 -6.08
N THR A 73 31.99 -15.23 -6.07
CA THR A 73 31.44 -14.58 -7.28
C THR A 73 32.11 -13.24 -7.59
N SER A 74 32.39 -12.41 -6.58
CA SER A 74 32.88 -11.02 -6.77
C SER A 74 34.40 -10.88 -6.74
N GLN A 75 35.08 -11.66 -5.90
CA GLN A 75 36.53 -11.57 -5.71
C GLN A 75 37.28 -12.76 -6.31
N ASN A 76 36.55 -13.71 -6.91
CA ASN A 76 37.09 -14.95 -7.47
C ASN A 76 38.02 -15.71 -6.49
N LYS A 77 37.72 -15.61 -5.19
CA LYS A 77 38.48 -16.34 -4.16
C LYS A 77 37.84 -17.71 -3.98
N LYS A 78 38.67 -18.75 -3.97
CA LYS A 78 38.27 -20.15 -3.80
C LYS A 78 38.84 -20.73 -2.52
N ASN A 79 38.13 -21.68 -1.92
CA ASN A 79 38.69 -22.44 -0.81
C ASN A 79 39.77 -23.41 -1.34
N PRO A 80 40.73 -23.82 -0.50
CA PRO A 80 41.67 -24.87 -0.85
C PRO A 80 40.90 -26.12 -1.31
N TRP A 81 41.32 -26.73 -2.42
CA TRP A 81 40.72 -27.93 -3.03
C TRP A 81 39.38 -27.74 -3.76
N GLU A 82 38.91 -26.51 -3.97
CA GLU A 82 37.75 -26.22 -4.84
C GLU A 82 38.18 -25.64 -6.20
N GLU A 83 37.41 -25.94 -7.25
CA GLU A 83 37.52 -25.33 -8.58
C GLU A 83 36.24 -24.52 -8.87
N VAL A 84 36.37 -23.21 -9.04
CA VAL A 84 35.26 -22.31 -9.36
C VAL A 84 35.27 -22.06 -10.86
N VAL A 85 34.25 -22.56 -11.56
CA VAL A 85 34.09 -22.40 -13.02
C VAL A 85 32.99 -21.38 -13.28
N PHE A 86 33.33 -20.28 -13.94
CA PHE A 86 32.34 -19.31 -14.41
C PHE A 86 31.83 -19.75 -15.77
N VAL A 87 30.61 -20.28 -15.80
CA VAL A 87 29.91 -20.55 -17.07
C VAL A 87 29.24 -19.25 -17.48
N VAL A 88 29.92 -18.47 -18.32
CA VAL A 88 29.36 -17.25 -18.91
C VAL A 88 28.68 -17.62 -20.22
N THR A 89 27.36 -17.51 -20.28
CA THR A 89 26.63 -17.64 -21.54
C THR A 89 26.79 -16.36 -22.38
N LYS A 90 26.65 -16.45 -23.71
CA LYS A 90 26.77 -15.26 -24.59
C LYS A 90 25.74 -14.17 -24.23
N GLU A 91 24.59 -14.57 -23.70
CA GLU A 91 23.51 -13.68 -23.26
C GLU A 91 23.90 -12.87 -22.02
N ASP A 92 24.58 -13.49 -21.04
CA ASP A 92 25.09 -12.81 -19.85
C ASP A 92 26.20 -11.80 -20.20
N ALA A 93 27.06 -12.12 -21.16
CA ALA A 93 28.13 -11.23 -21.62
C ALA A 93 27.59 -9.95 -22.30
N ASP A 94 26.45 -10.05 -22.99
CA ASP A 94 25.80 -8.91 -23.64
C ASP A 94 25.02 -8.01 -22.67
N LEU A 95 24.51 -8.57 -21.55
CA LEU A 95 23.90 -7.81 -20.45
C LEU A 95 24.88 -6.82 -19.80
N TYR A 96 26.15 -7.23 -19.62
CA TYR A 96 27.20 -6.36 -19.05
C TYR A 96 27.77 -5.35 -20.05
N LYS A 97 27.65 -5.60 -21.36
CA LYS A 97 28.03 -4.62 -22.41
C LYS A 97 27.04 -3.46 -22.57
N LYS A 98 25.80 -3.60 -22.05
CA LYS A 98 24.69 -2.66 -22.28
C LYS A 98 24.13 -2.01 -21.01
N ILE A 99 24.91 -1.87 -19.95
CA ILE A 99 24.54 -0.94 -18.87
C ILE A 99 24.90 0.47 -19.35
N ASP A 100 24.10 0.96 -20.29
CA ASP A 100 24.06 2.35 -20.71
C ASP A 100 23.36 3.11 -19.56
N VAL A 101 24.14 3.48 -18.54
CA VAL A 101 23.68 4.11 -17.29
C VAL A 101 22.79 5.34 -17.59
N GLU A 102 23.03 5.97 -18.74
CA GLU A 102 22.27 7.11 -19.25
C GLU A 102 20.79 6.76 -19.51
N LYS A 103 20.49 5.60 -20.11
CA LYS A 103 19.09 5.19 -20.40
C LYS A 103 18.27 4.82 -19.16
N GLN A 104 18.91 4.32 -18.11
CA GLN A 104 18.20 3.99 -16.86
C GLN A 104 17.81 5.22 -16.05
N ILE A 105 18.54 6.33 -16.16
CA ILE A 105 18.20 7.60 -15.49
C ILE A 105 16.97 8.24 -16.17
N TYR A 106 16.83 8.13 -17.50
CA TYR A 106 15.71 8.71 -18.23
C TYR A 106 14.45 7.83 -18.30
N GLN A 107 14.49 6.58 -17.82
CA GLN A 107 13.33 5.70 -17.69
C GLN A 107 12.69 5.74 -16.30
N GLN A 108 12.84 6.85 -15.58
CA GLN A 108 11.91 7.16 -14.51
C GLN A 108 10.55 7.45 -15.16
N ASN A 109 9.77 6.38 -15.40
CA ASN A 109 8.35 6.49 -15.66
C ASN A 109 7.76 7.24 -14.47
N GLU A 110 7.59 8.55 -14.61
CA GLU A 110 6.70 9.32 -13.76
C GLU A 110 5.35 8.62 -13.84
N ALA A 111 5.04 7.84 -12.81
CA ALA A 111 3.74 7.21 -12.68
C ALA A 111 2.72 8.33 -12.76
N ARG A 112 2.03 8.44 -13.91
CA ARG A 112 0.99 9.45 -14.11
C ARG A 112 0.05 9.35 -12.91
N SER A 113 -0.10 10.47 -12.20
CA SER A 113 -1.03 10.55 -11.07
C SER A 113 -2.38 9.99 -11.52
N LEU A 114 -3.02 9.17 -10.68
CA LEU A 114 -4.35 8.61 -10.93
C LEU A 114 -5.41 9.69 -11.26
N THR A 115 -5.12 10.95 -10.92
CA THR A 115 -5.97 12.13 -11.16
C THR A 115 -5.51 13.01 -12.33
N TYR A 116 -4.54 12.57 -13.14
CA TYR A 116 -3.92 13.39 -14.18
C TYR A 116 -4.93 13.91 -15.22
N ASN A 117 -5.90 13.08 -15.61
CA ASN A 117 -6.94 13.44 -16.58
C ASN A 117 -8.26 13.92 -15.95
N MET A 118 -8.29 14.22 -14.65
CA MET A 118 -9.50 14.69 -13.95
C MET A 118 -9.60 16.22 -13.91
N SER A 119 -10.79 16.76 -14.14
CA SER A 119 -11.11 18.15 -13.80
C SER A 119 -11.06 18.39 -12.28
N ASN A 120 -10.92 19.63 -11.84
CA ASN A 120 -10.77 19.95 -10.40
C ASN A 120 -11.93 19.42 -9.54
N TRP A 121 -13.16 19.47 -10.03
CA TRP A 121 -14.31 18.88 -9.34
C TRP A 121 -14.20 17.35 -9.23
N GLN A 122 -13.84 16.65 -10.32
CA GLN A 122 -13.64 15.20 -10.30
C GLN A 122 -12.51 14.78 -9.34
N LYS A 123 -11.46 15.60 -9.20
CA LYS A 123 -10.40 15.38 -8.20
C LYS A 123 -10.95 15.42 -6.77
N TRP A 124 -11.80 16.39 -6.44
CA TRP A 124 -12.43 16.47 -5.12
C TRP A 124 -13.30 15.25 -4.83
N VAL A 125 -14.12 14.84 -5.80
CA VAL A 125 -14.95 13.62 -5.65
C VAL A 125 -14.08 12.37 -5.50
N TYR A 126 -12.99 12.25 -6.26
CA TYR A 126 -12.04 11.15 -6.11
C TYR A 126 -11.37 11.13 -4.72
N TYR A 127 -10.97 12.29 -4.18
CA TYR A 127 -10.35 12.35 -2.85
C TYR A 127 -11.33 12.04 -1.72
N ILE A 128 -12.60 12.43 -1.85
CA ILE A 128 -13.63 12.25 -0.80
C ILE A 128 -14.24 10.84 -0.86
N PHE A 129 -14.58 10.35 -2.05
CA PHE A 129 -15.36 9.13 -2.24
C PHE A 129 -14.55 7.97 -2.84
N ARG A 130 -13.30 8.20 -3.28
CA ARG A 130 -12.46 7.19 -3.96
C ARG A 130 -13.13 6.58 -5.21
N VAL A 131 -14.10 7.28 -5.80
CA VAL A 131 -14.79 6.89 -7.03
C VAL A 131 -14.04 7.47 -8.23
N ASN A 132 -13.72 6.62 -9.20
CA ASN A 132 -13.13 7.06 -10.46
C ASN A 132 -14.25 7.48 -11.43
N LEU A 133 -14.27 8.76 -11.82
CA LEU A 133 -15.32 9.35 -12.66
C LEU A 133 -14.86 9.57 -14.11
N THR A 134 -13.72 9.00 -14.49
CA THR A 134 -13.26 8.97 -15.89
C THR A 134 -13.84 7.73 -16.56
N ASP A 135 -14.68 7.92 -17.59
CA ASP A 135 -14.95 6.91 -18.62
C ASP A 135 -13.68 6.64 -19.45
#